data_AF-X8AGG8-F1
#
_entry.id   AF-X8AGG8-F1
#
_cell.length_a   1.000
_cell.length_b   1.000
_cell.length_c   1.000
_cell.angle_alpha   90.00
_cell.angle_beta   90.00
_cell.angle_gamma   90.00
#
_symmetry.space_group_name_H-M   'P 1'
#
loop_
_entity.id
_entity.type
_entity.pdbx_description
1 polymer ?
#
loop_
_entity_poly.entity_id
_entity_poly.type
_entity_poly.pdbx_seq_one_letter_code
_entity_poly.pdbx_strand_id
1 'polypeptide(L)'
;MPSGIDYATCYAAAAMIGAITTGLNPRLGPREVEAVMCQAGPALIVADHRLDPIGTCGRPVLSRDSLAQHCERSDSLPAVALYPADPVTVIFTSGTTGAPKGAVFDAANLAAGAESAGVMSARTTGG
;
A
#
# COMPACT_ATOMS: atom_id res chain seq x y z
N MET A 1 -4.84 -5.59 5.87
CA MET A 1 -6.28 -5.27 5.87
C MET A 1 -6.92 -5.95 4.67
N PRO A 2 -8.19 -6.39 4.73
CA PRO A 2 -8.89 -6.92 3.56
C PRO A 2 -9.09 -5.85 2.49
N SER A 3 -9.29 -6.27 1.24
CA SER A 3 -9.73 -5.38 0.17
C SER A 3 -11.07 -4.74 0.54
N GLY A 4 -11.13 -3.42 0.59
CA GLY A 4 -12.33 -2.69 1.01
C GLY A 4 -12.06 -1.20 1.17
N ILE A 5 -13.08 -0.45 1.58
CA ILE A 5 -13.01 1.01 1.70
C ILE A 5 -11.91 1.47 2.66
N ASP A 6 -11.73 0.80 3.80
CA ASP A 6 -10.72 1.22 4.78
C ASP A 6 -9.30 1.08 4.24
N TYR A 7 -9.04 0.06 3.41
CA TYR A 7 -7.76 -0.09 2.75
C TYR A 7 -7.53 1.05 1.76
N ALA A 8 -8.52 1.37 0.94
CA ALA A 8 -8.44 2.48 -0.03
C ALA A 8 -8.25 3.84 0.67
N THR A 9 -8.99 4.08 1.75
CA THR A 9 -8.87 5.29 2.57
C THR A 9 -7.50 5.37 3.24
N CYS A 10 -7.01 4.28 3.84
CA CYS A 10 -5.68 4.24 4.45
C CYS A 10 -4.56 4.48 3.42
N TYR A 11 -4.67 3.87 2.23
CA TYR A 11 -3.73 4.09 1.13
C TYR A 11 -3.72 5.56 0.69
N ALA A 12 -4.89 6.14 0.45
CA ALA A 12 -5.00 7.53 0.02
C ALA A 12 -4.49 8.50 1.10
N ALA A 13 -4.83 8.26 2.37
CA ALA A 13 -4.34 9.06 3.49
C ALA A 13 -2.81 9.03 3.60
N ALA A 14 -2.20 7.84 3.46
CA ALA A 14 -0.75 7.70 3.45
C ALA A 14 -0.11 8.46 2.28
N ALA A 15 -0.66 8.35 1.07
CA ALA A 15 -0.17 9.09 -0.08
C ALA A 15 -0.30 10.61 0.10
N MET A 16 -1.41 11.10 0.68
CA MET A 16 -1.64 12.53 0.94
C MET A 16 -0.67 13.14 1.96
N ILE A 17 -0.05 12.31 2.81
CA ILE A 17 0.99 12.77 3.76
C ILE A 17 2.42 12.49 3.26
N GLY A 18 2.57 12.05 2.01
CA GLY A 18 3.87 11.75 1.40
C GLY A 18 4.49 10.42 1.84
N ALA A 19 3.71 9.52 2.43
CA ALA A 19 4.19 8.19 2.79
C ALA A 19 4.18 7.26 1.57
N ILE A 20 5.25 6.47 1.44
CA ILE A 20 5.36 5.42 0.43
C ILE A 20 4.65 4.17 0.96
N THR A 21 3.64 3.71 0.23
CA THR A 21 2.82 2.57 0.63
C THR A 21 3.33 1.27 0.02
N THR A 22 3.11 0.14 0.70
CA THR A 22 3.20 -1.18 0.07
C THR A 22 2.06 -2.05 0.54
N GLY A 23 1.27 -2.56 -0.39
CA GLY A 23 0.23 -3.54 -0.10
C GLY A 23 0.82 -4.93 -0.02
N LEU A 24 0.53 -5.67 1.06
CA LEU A 24 0.87 -7.09 1.14
C LEU A 24 -0.34 -7.92 0.74
N ASN A 25 -0.18 -8.74 -0.28
CA ASN A 25 -1.23 -9.69 -0.66
C ASN A 25 -1.34 -10.77 0.43
N PRO A 26 -2.52 -10.98 1.04
CA PRO A 26 -2.70 -11.97 2.10
C PRO A 26 -2.51 -13.42 1.63
N ARG A 27 -2.40 -13.65 0.32
CA ARG A 27 -2.09 -14.97 -0.26
C ARG A 27 -0.59 -15.30 -0.28
N LEU A 28 0.29 -14.34 0.00
CA LEU A 28 1.74 -14.57 0.07
C LEU A 28 2.07 -15.50 1.24
N GLY A 29 3.03 -16.39 1.02
CA GLY A 29 3.55 -17.26 2.08
C GLY A 29 4.38 -16.47 3.10
N PRO A 30 4.57 -16.99 4.34
CA PRO A 30 5.32 -16.31 5.39
C PRO A 30 6.72 -15.81 4.99
N ARG A 31 7.47 -16.63 4.23
CA ARG A 31 8.81 -16.27 3.74
C ARG A 31 8.80 -15.12 2.74
N GLU A 32 7.78 -15.06 1.88
CA GLU A 32 7.64 -13.99 0.89
C GLU A 32 7.30 -12.68 1.59
N VAL A 33 6.41 -12.73 2.57
CA VAL A 33 6.08 -11.55 3.39
C VAL A 33 7.30 -11.08 4.18
N GLU A 34 8.06 -11.97 4.81
CA GLU A 34 9.30 -11.61 5.53
C GLU A 34 10.31 -10.94 4.58
N ALA A 35 10.51 -11.50 3.39
CA ALA A 35 11.42 -10.92 2.39
C ALA A 35 10.96 -9.52 1.95
N VAL A 36 9.66 -9.34 1.70
CA VAL A 36 9.09 -8.02 1.38
C VAL A 36 9.26 -7.05 2.55
N MET A 37 8.99 -7.47 3.79
CA MET A 37 9.13 -6.63 4.98
C MET A 37 10.58 -6.19 5.22
N CYS A 38 11.54 -7.10 5.02
CA CYS A 38 12.96 -6.81 5.12
C CYS A 38 13.40 -5.81 4.04
N GLN A 39 12.96 -6.00 2.80
CA GLN A 39 13.31 -5.13 1.69
C GLN A 39 12.62 -3.76 1.75
N ALA A 40 11.36 -3.70 2.16
CA ALA A 40 10.59 -2.46 2.26
C ALA A 40 10.98 -1.63 3.50
N GLY A 41 11.37 -2.29 4.60
CA GLY A 41 11.78 -1.64 5.85
C GLY A 41 10.76 -0.63 6.40
N PRO A 42 9.46 -0.94 6.50
CA PRO A 42 8.41 0.03 6.78
C PRO A 42 8.58 0.70 8.15
N ALA A 43 8.30 2.00 8.22
CA ALA A 43 8.27 2.75 9.46
C ALA A 43 7.03 2.43 10.32
N LEU A 44 5.93 2.03 9.68
CA LEU A 44 4.65 1.68 10.31
C LEU A 44 3.96 0.58 9.50
N ILE A 45 3.34 -0.36 10.20
CA ILE A 45 2.47 -1.37 9.60
C ILE A 45 1.03 -1.05 9.99
N VAL A 46 0.12 -0.99 9.01
CA VAL A 46 -1.31 -0.96 9.28
C VAL A 46 -1.89 -2.33 8.97
N ALA A 47 -2.46 -2.96 9.98
CA ALA A 47 -3.00 -4.29 9.84
C ALA A 47 -4.29 -4.50 10.62
N ASP A 48 -5.01 -5.55 10.23
CA ASP A 48 -6.07 -6.07 11.08
C ASP A 48 -5.43 -6.85 12.24
N HIS A 49 -6.16 -7.11 13.32
CA HIS A 49 -5.68 -7.81 14.53
C HIS A 49 -5.15 -9.25 14.28
N ARG A 50 -5.16 -9.71 13.03
CA ARG A 50 -4.65 -11.00 12.54
C ARG A 50 -3.27 -10.89 11.86
N LEU A 51 -2.28 -10.34 12.56
CA LEU A 51 -0.87 -10.52 12.18
C LEU A 51 -0.27 -11.69 13.00
N ASP A 52 -0.48 -12.93 12.56
CA ASP A 52 0.24 -14.11 13.07
C ASP A 52 1.34 -14.56 12.07
N PRO A 53 2.33 -15.36 12.49
CA PRO A 53 3.52 -15.00 13.24
C PRO A 53 4.66 -14.52 12.32
N ILE A 54 4.36 -13.81 11.22
CA ILE A 54 5.42 -13.35 10.29
C ILE A 54 6.35 -12.32 10.97
N GLY A 55 5.96 -11.85 12.15
CA GLY A 55 6.75 -10.94 12.94
C GLY A 55 6.67 -9.56 12.31
N THR A 56 6.40 -8.56 13.12
CA THR A 56 6.50 -7.17 12.68
C THR A 56 7.95 -6.77 12.45
N CYS A 57 8.91 -7.68 12.68
CA CYS A 57 10.33 -7.43 12.79
C CYS A 57 10.63 -6.25 13.74
N GLY A 58 9.84 -6.11 14.80
CA GLY A 58 9.94 -4.99 15.75
C GLY A 58 9.40 -3.66 15.24
N ARG A 59 8.79 -3.61 14.05
CA ARG A 59 8.17 -2.38 13.53
C ARG A 59 6.86 -2.06 14.26
N PRO A 60 6.54 -0.77 14.45
CA PRO A 60 5.26 -0.35 14.99
C PRO A 60 4.09 -0.88 14.17
N VAL A 61 3.05 -1.34 14.86
CA VAL A 61 1.79 -1.77 14.25
C VAL A 61 0.67 -0.88 14.74
N LEU A 62 -0.09 -0.33 13.80
CA LEU A 62 -1.37 0.30 14.06
C LEU A 62 -2.49 -0.63 13.59
N SER A 63 -3.39 -0.98 14.53
CA SER A 63 -4.56 -1.77 14.17
C SER A 63 -5.55 -0.92 13.36
N ARG A 64 -6.35 -1.57 12.50
CA ARG A 64 -7.45 -0.92 11.78
C ARG A 64 -8.39 -0.17 12.73
N ASP A 65 -8.78 -0.80 13.84
CA ASP A 65 -9.72 -0.19 14.80
C ASP A 65 -9.09 1.02 15.51
N SER A 66 -7.81 0.93 15.88
CA SER A 66 -7.07 2.06 16.42
C SER A 66 -6.97 3.20 15.41
N LEU A 67 -6.72 2.91 14.13
CA LEU A 67 -6.67 3.92 13.08
C LEU A 67 -8.01 4.65 12.95
N ALA A 68 -9.14 3.91 12.92
CA ALA A 68 -10.48 4.49 12.86
C ALA A 68 -10.74 5.47 14.02
N GLN A 69 -10.36 5.11 15.25
CA GLN A 69 -10.48 5.98 16.42
C GLN A 69 -9.63 7.25 16.35
N HIS A 70 -8.50 7.24 15.64
CA HIS A 70 -7.69 8.45 15.45
C HIS A 70 -8.32 9.38 14.41
N CYS A 71 -8.92 8.81 13.35
CA CYS A 71 -9.60 9.61 12.32
C CYS A 71 -10.77 10.43 12.90
N GLU A 72 -11.53 9.87 13.84
CA GLU A 72 -12.63 10.59 14.52
C GLU A 72 -12.19 11.83 15.31
N ARG A 73 -10.89 11.96 15.60
CA ARG A 73 -10.31 13.04 16.40
C ARG A 73 -9.54 14.07 15.57
N SER A 74 -9.50 13.91 14.24
CA SER A 74 -8.70 14.75 13.35
C SER A 74 -9.57 15.75 12.61
N ASP A 75 -9.37 17.05 12.87
CA ASP A 75 -10.21 18.11 12.31
C ASP A 75 -9.70 18.68 10.97
N SER A 76 -8.46 18.35 10.56
CA SER A 76 -7.88 18.85 9.31
C SER A 76 -6.79 17.92 8.76
N LEU A 77 -6.51 18.06 7.46
CA LEU A 77 -5.40 17.37 6.80
C LEU A 77 -4.10 18.18 6.97
N PRO A 78 -2.95 17.53 7.22
CA PRO A 78 -1.68 18.23 7.30
C PRO A 78 -1.30 18.83 5.93
N ALA A 79 -0.70 20.01 5.94
CA ALA A 79 -0.14 20.61 4.73
C ALA A 79 1.22 19.94 4.44
N VAL A 80 1.27 19.10 3.41
CA VAL A 80 2.49 18.43 2.94
C VAL A 80 2.79 18.87 1.51
N ALA A 81 4.03 19.29 1.26
CA ALA A 81 4.49 19.56 -0.10
C ALA A 81 4.76 18.22 -0.81
N LEU A 82 4.03 17.95 -1.88
CA LEU A 82 4.17 16.75 -2.70
C LEU A 82 4.49 17.14 -4.14
N TYR A 83 5.37 16.38 -4.77
CA TYR A 83 5.78 16.56 -6.15
C TYR A 83 5.38 15.33 -7.00
N PRO A 84 5.09 15.50 -8.30
CA PRO A 84 4.63 14.39 -9.14
C PRO A 84 5.58 13.19 -9.23
N ALA A 85 6.89 13.42 -9.04
CA ALA A 85 7.93 12.41 -9.06
C ALA A 85 8.20 11.77 -7.69
N ASP A 86 7.50 12.21 -6.63
CA ASP A 86 7.64 11.59 -5.32
C ASP A 86 7.05 10.16 -5.38
N PRO A 87 7.76 9.16 -4.84
CA PRO A 87 7.24 7.80 -4.78
C PRO A 87 5.96 7.73 -3.95
N VAL A 88 4.96 7.01 -4.47
CA VAL A 88 3.65 6.81 -3.80
C VAL A 88 3.50 5.38 -3.31
N THR A 89 3.93 4.42 -4.12
CA THR A 89 3.77 3.00 -3.77
C THR A 89 4.89 2.13 -4.32
N VAL A 90 5.20 1.07 -3.57
CA VAL A 90 6.03 -0.04 -4.02
C VAL A 90 5.15 -1.26 -4.17
N ILE A 91 5.17 -1.87 -5.35
CA ILE A 91 4.45 -3.10 -5.64
C ILE A 91 5.45 -4.23 -5.75
N PHE A 92 5.36 -5.20 -4.83
CA PHE A 92 6.19 -6.39 -4.85
C PHE A 92 5.56 -7.51 -5.69
N THR A 93 6.38 -8.13 -6.52
CA THR A 93 6.01 -9.27 -7.35
C THR A 93 6.89 -10.47 -7.01
N SER A 94 6.36 -11.69 -7.16
CA SER A 94 7.15 -12.91 -7.04
C SER A 94 8.13 -12.98 -8.21
N GLY A 95 9.42 -12.78 -7.91
CA GLY A 95 10.48 -12.96 -8.89
C GLY A 95 10.69 -14.45 -9.17
N THR A 96 10.87 -14.83 -10.43
CA THR A 96 11.26 -16.20 -10.82
C THR A 96 12.61 -16.64 -10.24
N THR A 97 13.43 -15.68 -9.83
CA THR A 97 14.79 -15.86 -9.26
C THR A 97 14.80 -15.99 -7.72
N GLY A 98 13.65 -16.15 -7.06
CA GLY A 98 13.54 -16.47 -5.64
C GLY A 98 13.28 -15.29 -4.69
N ALA A 99 13.83 -14.11 -4.97
CA ALA A 99 13.57 -12.90 -4.16
C ALA A 99 12.48 -12.00 -4.78
N PRO A 100 11.58 -11.41 -3.97
CA PRO A 100 10.62 -10.42 -4.44
C PRO A 100 11.30 -9.21 -5.10
N LYS A 101 10.66 -8.67 -6.14
CA LYS A 101 11.10 -7.41 -6.77
C LYS A 101 10.08 -6.33 -6.51
N GLY A 102 10.53 -5.22 -5.90
CA GLY A 102 9.71 -4.04 -5.66
C GLY A 102 9.79 -3.06 -6.83
N ALA A 103 8.67 -2.84 -7.51
CA ALA A 103 8.54 -1.78 -8.52
C ALA A 103 8.01 -0.52 -7.83
N VAL A 104 8.73 0.59 -8.00
CA VAL A 104 8.38 1.90 -7.42
C VAL A 104 7.53 2.67 -8.40
N PHE A 105 6.43 3.25 -7.92
CA PHE A 105 5.53 4.08 -8.72
C PHE A 105 5.38 5.44 -8.06
N ASP A 106 5.58 6.49 -8.86
CA ASP A 106 5.22 7.87 -8.53
C ASP A 106 3.78 8.19 -8.94
N ALA A 107 3.33 9.42 -8.66
CA ALA A 107 1.97 9.85 -8.99
C ALA A 107 1.71 9.84 -10.52
N ALA A 108 2.72 10.17 -11.34
CA ALA A 108 2.59 10.20 -12.79
C ALA A 108 2.43 8.78 -13.36
N ASN A 109 3.17 7.79 -12.84
CA ASN A 109 3.04 6.39 -13.24
C ASN A 109 1.65 5.85 -12.90
N LEU A 110 1.15 6.18 -11.70
CA LEU A 110 -0.19 5.77 -11.27
C LEU A 110 -1.29 6.39 -12.13
N ALA A 111 -1.18 7.68 -12.46
CA ALA A 111 -2.13 8.37 -13.33
C ALA A 111 -2.15 7.74 -14.74
N ALA A 112 -0.98 7.53 -15.36
CA ALA A 112 -0.87 6.89 -16.66
C ALA A 112 -1.45 5.45 -16.67
N GLY A 113 -1.23 4.71 -15.57
CA GLY A 113 -1.82 3.39 -15.37
C GLY A 113 -3.35 3.42 -15.31
N ALA A 114 -3.92 4.39 -14.57
CA ALA A 114 -5.37 4.56 -14.47
C ALA A 114 -6.01 4.93 -15.82
N GLU A 115 -5.39 5.83 -16.58
CA GLU A 115 -5.84 6.18 -17.94
C GLU A 115 -5.83 4.97 -18.88
N SER A 116 -4.73 4.21 -18.87
CA SER A 116 -4.57 3.02 -19.71
C SER A 116 -5.61 1.94 -19.38
N ALA A 117 -5.91 1.73 -18.10
CA ALA A 117 -6.93 0.79 -17.65
C ALA A 117 -8.36 1.25 -18.04
N GLY A 118 -8.63 2.55 -17.99
CA GLY A 118 -9.90 3.14 -18.45
C GLY A 118 -10.17 2.91 -19.93
N VAL A 119 -9.13 3.04 -20.77
CA VAL A 119 -9.22 2.75 -22.22
C VAL A 119 -9.46 1.26 -22.49
N MET A 120 -8.94 0.36 -21.65
CA MET A 120 -9.15 -1.09 -21.79
C MET A 120 -10.55 -1.52 -21.36
N SER A 121 -11.13 -0.91 -20.33
CA SER A 121 -12.52 -1.17 -19.90
C SER A 121 -13.58 -0.64 -20.89
N ALA A 122 -13.24 0.35 -21.71
CA ALA A 122 -14.13 0.88 -22.74
C ALA A 122 -14.18 0.01 -24.02
N ARG A 123 -13.30 -0.99 -24.16
CA ARG A 123 -13.21 -1.85 -25.34
C ARG A 123 -13.92 -3.20 -25.21
N THR A 124 -14.57 -3.48 -24.08
CA THR A 124 -15.21 -4.79 -23.80
C THR A 124 -16.74 -4.80 -23.86
N THR A 125 -17.40 -3.71 -24.26
CA THR A 125 -18.87 -3.61 -24.45
C THR A 125 -19.30 -3.51 -25.91
N GLY A 126 -18.67 -4.29 -26.80
CA GLY A 126 -19.10 -4.42 -28.19
C GLY A 126 -18.85 -5.82 -28.74
N GLY A 127 -19.83 -6.70 -28.58
CA GLY A 127 -19.88 -8.05 -29.14
C GLY A 127 -21.28 -8.60 -29.04
#